data_AF-A0A4S5JG66-F1
#
_entry.id   AF-A0A4S5JG66-F1
#
_cell.length_a   1.000
_cell.length_b   1.000
_cell.length_c   1.000
_cell.angle_alpha   90.00
_cell.angle_beta   90.00
_cell.angle_gamma   90.00
#
_symmetry.space_group_name_H-M   'P 1'
#
loop_
_entity.id
_entity.type
_entity.pdbx_description
1 polymer ?
#
loop_
_entity_poly.entity_id
_entity_poly.type
_entity_poly.pdbx_seq_one_letter_code
_entity_poly.pdbx_strand_id
1 'polypeptide(L)'
;MYSDHLDKFIPEEFNLEKYEVAANMPLECWLVNLSMRFLGYISSKTPMESFDDSQKALIRNINTQNIQSGVITDQRINQLLNELIMHDQSESSSVVKEITYLELFLLADNLKSPELEKLYIETELSTFSVLNQDNAGKLNDFISTSDIYPEDELSFLQVDMNNSDNEIKSAFSGWLQQEREKRKSDKTTNRREHQMKNFNTVTFRKWHDARVIAYLDLITWNCLEGNKVTSKILGDILFPETSIRDTRDTTAMINDTIKPLANKLADRTVLKRMANVIADKNRQKIT
;
A
#
# COMPACT_ATOMS: atom_id res chain seq x y z
N MET A 1 -5.99 -29.94 -11.02
CA MET A 1 -7.43 -29.95 -10.69
C MET A 1 -7.54 -30.02 -9.18
N TYR A 2 -8.29 -29.09 -8.57
CA TYR A 2 -8.45 -29.07 -7.10
C TYR A 2 -9.32 -30.25 -6.66
N SER A 3 -9.23 -30.60 -5.37
CA SER A 3 -10.15 -31.59 -4.78
C SER A 3 -11.53 -30.98 -4.57
N ASP A 4 -12.60 -31.72 -4.81
CA ASP A 4 -14.01 -31.25 -4.75
C ASP A 4 -14.39 -30.49 -3.46
N HIS A 5 -13.74 -30.82 -2.34
CA HIS A 5 -13.99 -30.14 -1.06
C HIS A 5 -13.48 -28.68 -1.02
N LEU A 6 -12.64 -28.29 -1.98
CA LEU A 6 -12.08 -26.94 -2.11
C LEU A 6 -12.95 -26.00 -2.96
N ASP A 7 -13.82 -26.53 -3.81
CA ASP A 7 -14.54 -25.76 -4.83
C ASP A 7 -15.32 -24.57 -4.26
N LYS A 8 -15.94 -24.73 -3.08
CA LYS A 8 -16.68 -23.64 -2.42
C LYS A 8 -15.81 -22.45 -1.98
N PHE A 9 -14.49 -22.63 -1.89
CA PHE A 9 -13.53 -21.61 -1.45
C PHE A 9 -12.78 -20.97 -2.62
N ILE A 10 -13.01 -21.45 -3.84
CA ILE A 10 -12.34 -21.01 -5.06
C ILE A 10 -13.38 -20.35 -5.96
N PRO A 11 -13.25 -19.05 -6.28
CA PRO A 11 -14.12 -18.43 -7.26
C PRO A 11 -13.93 -19.09 -8.63
N GLU A 12 -15.00 -19.23 -9.41
CA GLU A 12 -14.99 -19.95 -10.70
C GLU A 12 -13.89 -19.45 -11.66
N GLU A 13 -13.67 -18.14 -11.70
CA GLU A 13 -12.67 -17.51 -12.58
C GLU A 13 -11.25 -17.49 -12.03
N PHE A 14 -11.02 -18.03 -10.83
CA PHE A 14 -9.71 -18.04 -10.20
C PHE A 14 -8.79 -19.03 -10.88
N ASN A 15 -7.69 -18.53 -11.46
CA ASN A 15 -6.64 -19.34 -12.05
C ASN A 15 -5.27 -18.81 -11.64
N LEU A 16 -4.44 -19.67 -11.02
CA LEU A 16 -3.07 -19.33 -10.58
C LEU A 16 -2.18 -18.85 -11.73
N GLU A 17 -2.35 -19.35 -12.95
CA GLU A 17 -1.55 -18.94 -14.11
C GLU A 17 -1.67 -17.44 -14.42
N LYS A 18 -2.83 -16.83 -14.12
CA LYS A 18 -3.06 -15.39 -14.29
C LYS A 18 -2.17 -14.53 -13.37
N TYR A 19 -1.51 -15.15 -12.39
CA TYR A 19 -0.65 -14.48 -11.42
C TYR A 19 0.85 -14.66 -11.70
N GLU A 20 1.23 -15.61 -12.55
CA GLU A 20 2.64 -15.96 -12.80
C GLU A 20 3.42 -14.80 -13.47
N VAL A 21 2.73 -13.90 -14.17
CA VAL A 21 3.32 -12.70 -14.78
C VAL A 21 3.91 -11.75 -13.72
N ALA A 22 3.45 -11.81 -12.47
CA ALA A 22 3.97 -10.97 -11.39
C ALA A 22 5.44 -11.25 -11.03
N ALA A 23 5.99 -12.41 -11.41
CA ALA A 23 7.37 -12.79 -11.12
C ALA A 23 8.42 -11.77 -11.60
N ASN A 24 8.12 -11.09 -12.71
CA ASN A 24 9.04 -10.17 -13.37
C ASN A 24 8.45 -8.76 -13.54
N MET A 25 7.32 -8.48 -12.90
CA MET A 25 6.69 -7.17 -13.07
C MET A 25 7.44 -6.07 -12.29
N PRO A 26 7.47 -4.84 -12.82
CA PRO A 26 8.18 -3.74 -12.20
C PRO A 26 7.41 -3.20 -10.98
N LEU A 27 8.05 -2.30 -10.22
CA LEU A 27 7.52 -1.79 -8.95
C LEU A 27 6.16 -1.09 -9.13
N GLU A 28 6.00 -0.37 -10.23
CA GLU A 28 4.79 0.35 -10.62
C GLU A 28 3.62 -0.64 -10.74
N CYS A 29 3.80 -1.75 -11.46
CA CYS A 29 2.78 -2.78 -11.57
C CYS A 29 2.46 -3.44 -10.22
N TRP A 30 3.46 -3.62 -9.34
CA TRP A 30 3.23 -4.08 -7.96
C TRP A 30 2.39 -3.10 -7.15
N LEU A 31 2.68 -1.81 -7.25
CA LEU A 31 1.89 -0.80 -6.58
C LEU A 31 0.44 -0.82 -7.07
N VAL A 32 0.20 -0.85 -8.39
CA VAL A 32 -1.15 -0.91 -8.97
C VAL A 32 -1.92 -2.12 -8.44
N ASN A 33 -1.33 -3.31 -8.53
CA ASN A 33 -2.01 -4.54 -8.14
C ASN A 33 -2.31 -4.60 -6.65
N LEU A 34 -1.41 -4.10 -5.80
CA LEU A 34 -1.63 -4.05 -4.35
C LEU A 34 -2.65 -2.97 -3.97
N SER A 35 -2.60 -1.79 -4.60
CA SER A 35 -3.57 -0.71 -4.37
C SER A 35 -5.00 -1.11 -4.73
N MET A 36 -5.19 -1.81 -5.86
CA MET A 36 -6.51 -2.32 -6.27
C MET A 36 -7.09 -3.37 -5.32
N ARG A 37 -6.23 -4.02 -4.52
CA ARG A 37 -6.61 -5.06 -3.54
C ARG A 37 -6.65 -4.56 -2.11
N PHE A 38 -6.11 -3.37 -1.86
CA PHE A 38 -6.01 -2.76 -0.55
C PHE A 38 -7.36 -2.65 0.14
N LEU A 39 -8.36 -2.08 -0.55
CA LEU A 39 -9.71 -1.89 -0.01
C LEU A 39 -10.35 -3.23 0.38
N GLY A 40 -10.37 -4.20 -0.54
CA GLY A 40 -10.97 -5.51 -0.28
C GLY A 40 -10.28 -6.25 0.87
N TYR A 41 -8.95 -6.22 0.91
CA TYR A 41 -8.20 -6.90 1.95
C TYR A 41 -8.35 -6.23 3.33
N ILE A 42 -8.35 -4.91 3.41
CA ILE A 42 -8.62 -4.22 4.68
C ILE A 42 -10.04 -4.49 5.14
N SER A 43 -11.02 -4.43 4.25
CA SER A 43 -12.41 -4.78 4.58
C SER A 43 -12.53 -6.22 5.09
N SER A 44 -11.69 -7.16 4.61
CA SER A 44 -11.67 -8.54 5.12
C SER A 44 -11.21 -8.68 6.58
N LYS A 45 -10.56 -7.66 7.14
CA LYS A 45 -10.12 -7.62 8.54
C LYS A 45 -11.16 -6.98 9.47
N THR A 46 -12.12 -6.25 8.90
CA THR A 46 -13.20 -5.62 9.64
C THR A 46 -14.44 -6.53 9.59
N PRO A 47 -15.25 -6.62 10.65
CA PRO A 47 -16.49 -7.38 10.61
C PRO A 47 -17.39 -6.90 9.46
N MET A 48 -17.83 -7.81 8.58
CA MET A 48 -18.65 -7.44 7.40
C MET A 48 -19.97 -6.72 7.75
N GLU A 49 -20.43 -6.86 8.99
CA GLU A 49 -21.60 -6.16 9.53
C GLU A 49 -21.41 -4.63 9.60
N SER A 50 -20.17 -4.13 9.57
CA SER A 50 -19.89 -2.69 9.60
C SER A 50 -20.05 -1.99 8.25
N PHE A 51 -20.23 -2.74 7.16
CA PHE A 51 -20.36 -2.19 5.81
C PHE A 51 -21.80 -2.23 5.34
N ASP A 52 -22.24 -1.14 4.69
CA ASP A 52 -23.53 -1.10 4.02
C ASP A 52 -23.51 -1.95 2.72
N ASP A 53 -24.69 -2.16 2.13
CA ASP A 53 -24.84 -3.00 0.93
C ASP A 53 -24.14 -2.41 -0.30
N SER A 54 -24.06 -1.08 -0.39
CA SER A 54 -23.37 -0.39 -1.48
C SER A 54 -21.86 -0.61 -1.41
N GLN A 55 -21.29 -0.47 -0.22
CA GLN A 55 -19.88 -0.74 0.06
C GLN A 55 -19.53 -2.21 -0.22
N LYS A 56 -20.37 -3.15 0.25
CA LYS A 56 -20.19 -4.58 -0.04
C LYS A 56 -20.24 -4.87 -1.53
N ALA A 57 -21.20 -4.29 -2.26
CA ALA A 57 -21.32 -4.45 -3.70
C ALA A 57 -20.10 -3.89 -4.45
N LEU A 58 -19.59 -2.73 -4.03
CA LEU A 58 -18.38 -2.15 -4.59
C LEU A 58 -17.15 -3.05 -4.37
N ILE A 59 -16.93 -3.50 -3.13
CA ILE A 59 -15.80 -4.38 -2.78
C ILE A 59 -15.90 -5.69 -3.56
N ARG A 60 -17.11 -6.26 -3.68
CA ARG A 60 -17.36 -7.47 -4.47
C ARG A 60 -17.03 -7.24 -5.95
N ASN A 61 -17.48 -6.14 -6.55
CA ASN A 61 -17.19 -5.83 -7.95
C ASN A 61 -15.68 -5.71 -8.20
N ILE A 62 -14.97 -4.94 -7.36
CA ILE A 62 -13.52 -4.78 -7.44
C ILE A 62 -12.81 -6.13 -7.29
N ASN A 63 -13.18 -6.93 -6.29
CA ASN A 63 -12.57 -8.22 -6.05
C ASN A 63 -12.83 -9.21 -7.19
N THR A 64 -14.05 -9.24 -7.74
CA THR A 64 -14.37 -10.04 -8.92
C THR A 64 -13.46 -9.62 -10.06
N GLN A 65 -13.40 -8.34 -10.43
CA GLN A 65 -12.52 -7.87 -11.51
C GLN A 65 -11.04 -8.25 -11.30
N ASN A 66 -10.55 -8.16 -10.06
CA ASN A 66 -9.20 -8.60 -9.70
C ASN A 66 -9.00 -10.10 -9.95
N ILE A 67 -9.95 -10.96 -9.56
CA ILE A 67 -9.90 -12.41 -9.79
C ILE A 67 -9.99 -12.76 -11.27
N GLN A 68 -10.90 -12.10 -12.00
CA GLN A 68 -11.09 -12.32 -13.44
C GLN A 68 -9.80 -11.98 -14.20
N SER A 69 -9.16 -10.87 -13.83
CA SER A 69 -7.93 -10.39 -14.46
C SER A 69 -6.67 -11.13 -13.97
N GLY A 70 -6.68 -11.61 -12.72
CA GLY A 70 -5.46 -11.98 -12.00
C GLY A 70 -4.56 -10.75 -11.82
N VAL A 71 -3.35 -10.79 -12.38
CA VAL A 71 -2.47 -9.62 -12.34
C VAL A 71 -2.90 -8.58 -13.39
N ILE A 72 -3.14 -7.35 -12.94
CA ILE A 72 -3.43 -6.21 -13.80
C ILE A 72 -2.12 -5.81 -14.49
N THR A 73 -2.05 -6.07 -15.79
CA THR A 73 -0.90 -5.70 -16.64
C THR A 73 -1.22 -4.61 -17.65
N ASP A 74 -2.46 -4.10 -17.68
CA ASP A 74 -2.89 -3.12 -18.67
C ASP A 74 -1.98 -1.89 -18.63
N GLN A 75 -1.30 -1.65 -19.75
CA GLN A 75 -0.38 -0.53 -19.89
C GLN A 75 -1.09 0.82 -19.74
N ARG A 76 -2.37 0.94 -20.10
CA ARG A 76 -3.15 2.17 -19.96
C ARG A 76 -3.46 2.47 -18.49
N ILE A 77 -3.82 1.45 -17.71
CA ILE A 77 -4.04 1.61 -16.26
C ILE A 77 -2.73 1.99 -15.58
N ASN A 78 -1.63 1.32 -15.95
CA ASN A 78 -0.31 1.64 -15.46
C ASN A 78 0.13 3.05 -15.89
N GLN A 79 -0.16 3.47 -17.12
CA GLN A 79 0.12 4.82 -17.62
C GLN A 79 -0.70 5.85 -16.86
N LEU A 80 -2.00 5.64 -16.67
CA LEU A 80 -2.88 6.56 -15.95
C LEU A 80 -2.47 6.70 -14.47
N LEU A 81 -2.13 5.59 -13.81
CA LEU A 81 -1.61 5.65 -12.43
C LEU A 81 -0.22 6.25 -12.37
N ASN A 82 0.66 5.94 -13.32
CA ASN A 82 1.94 6.63 -13.42
C ASN A 82 1.74 8.12 -13.68
N GLU A 83 0.82 8.53 -14.54
CA GLU A 83 0.48 9.92 -14.79
C GLU A 83 -0.09 10.60 -13.55
N LEU A 84 -0.97 9.94 -12.79
CA LEU A 84 -1.44 10.46 -11.49
C LEU A 84 -0.30 10.62 -10.48
N ILE A 85 0.66 9.69 -10.46
CA ILE A 85 1.85 9.75 -9.58
C ILE A 85 2.91 10.73 -10.11
N MET A 86 3.02 10.92 -11.44
CA MET A 86 4.01 11.79 -12.11
C MET A 86 3.56 13.24 -12.17
N HIS A 87 2.27 13.47 -12.39
CA HIS A 87 1.66 14.79 -12.38
C HIS A 87 1.35 15.27 -10.96
N ASP A 88 1.58 14.42 -9.96
CA ASP A 88 1.89 14.88 -8.62
C ASP A 88 3.28 15.56 -8.61
N GLN A 89 3.35 16.70 -9.28
CA GLN A 89 4.45 17.66 -9.12
C GLN A 89 4.44 18.30 -7.73
N SER A 90 3.41 18.03 -6.93
CA SER A 90 3.46 18.39 -5.53
C SER A 90 4.59 17.59 -4.89
N GLU A 91 5.41 18.26 -4.11
CA GLU A 91 6.47 17.64 -3.32
C GLU A 91 5.93 16.63 -2.28
N SER A 92 4.62 16.38 -2.26
CA SER A 92 3.94 15.52 -1.28
C SER A 92 4.41 14.07 -1.34
N SER A 93 4.81 13.56 -2.52
CA SER A 93 5.29 12.19 -2.74
C SER A 93 6.80 12.16 -3.04
N SER A 94 7.63 12.25 -2.01
CA SER A 94 9.10 12.11 -2.10
C SER A 94 9.68 11.34 -0.93
N VAL A 95 10.85 10.70 -1.13
CA VAL A 95 11.65 10.21 0.01
C VAL A 95 12.25 11.38 0.80
N VAL A 96 12.55 12.49 0.12
CA VAL A 96 13.03 13.75 0.71
C VAL A 96 12.26 14.91 0.09
N LYS A 97 11.47 15.63 0.88
CA LYS A 97 10.72 16.81 0.43
C LYS A 97 11.04 18.02 1.28
N GLU A 98 10.94 19.20 0.67
CA GLU A 98 10.87 20.45 1.41
C GLU A 98 9.56 20.48 2.19
N ILE A 99 9.60 21.06 3.40
CA ILE A 99 8.40 21.25 4.20
C ILE A 99 7.73 22.51 3.69
N THR A 100 6.48 22.37 3.27
CA THR A 100 5.67 23.53 2.86
C THR A 100 5.28 24.36 4.07
N TYR A 101 5.01 25.66 3.87
CA TYR A 101 4.46 26.50 4.94
C TYR A 101 3.16 25.94 5.53
N LEU A 102 2.36 25.24 4.72
CA LEU A 102 1.15 24.55 5.15
C LEU A 102 1.44 23.41 6.11
N GLU A 103 2.38 22.53 5.77
CA GLU A 103 2.78 21.42 6.63
C GLU A 103 3.37 21.93 7.95
N LEU A 104 4.23 22.95 7.88
CA LEU A 104 4.79 23.60 9.07
C LEU A 104 3.68 24.16 9.99
N PHE A 105 2.61 24.71 9.41
CA PHE A 105 1.47 25.22 10.14
C PHE A 105 0.63 24.10 10.78
N LEU A 106 0.33 23.04 10.03
CA LEU A 106 -0.40 21.87 10.55
C LEU A 106 0.31 21.21 11.73
N LEU A 107 1.64 21.29 11.75
CA LEU A 107 2.50 20.78 12.82
C LEU A 107 2.62 21.74 14.02
N ALA A 108 2.31 23.02 13.84
CA ALA A 108 2.43 24.04 14.87
C ALA A 108 1.10 24.21 15.62
N ASP A 109 0.80 23.30 16.56
CA ASP A 109 -0.43 23.34 17.36
C ASP A 109 -0.69 24.69 18.04
N ASN A 110 0.38 25.41 18.37
CA ASN A 110 0.35 26.70 19.05
C ASN A 110 -0.07 27.87 18.12
N LEU A 111 -0.06 27.66 16.79
CA LEU A 111 -0.41 28.65 15.77
C LEU A 111 -1.83 28.47 15.23
N LYS A 112 -2.51 27.38 15.59
CA LYS A 112 -3.89 27.05 15.17
C LYS A 112 -4.89 27.95 15.89
N SER A 113 -5.10 29.17 15.39
CA SER A 113 -6.29 29.96 15.73
C SER A 113 -7.47 29.51 14.85
N PRO A 114 -8.72 29.53 15.34
CA PRO A 114 -9.89 29.17 14.53
C PRO A 114 -10.02 30.00 13.25
N GLU A 115 -9.61 31.27 13.29
CA GLU A 115 -9.64 32.17 12.14
C GLU A 115 -8.57 31.82 11.09
N LEU A 116 -7.36 31.45 11.53
CA LEU A 116 -6.31 31.03 10.62
C LEU A 116 -6.65 29.68 9.98
N GLU A 117 -7.12 28.71 10.78
CA GLU A 117 -7.55 27.40 10.31
C GLU A 117 -8.64 27.51 9.24
N LYS A 118 -9.64 28.38 9.48
CA LYS A 118 -10.70 28.68 8.50
C LYS A 118 -10.15 29.25 7.20
N LEU A 119 -9.27 30.26 7.27
CA LEU A 119 -8.74 30.96 6.09
C LEU A 119 -7.83 30.05 5.24
N TYR A 120 -7.13 29.11 5.87
CA TYR A 120 -6.31 28.11 5.19
C TYR A 120 -7.15 27.01 4.53
N ILE A 121 -8.18 26.48 5.20
CA ILE A 121 -9.11 25.49 4.61
C ILE A 121 -9.79 26.07 3.35
N GLU A 122 -10.20 27.35 3.42
CA GLU A 122 -10.84 28.05 2.30
C GLU A 122 -9.89 28.24 1.09
N THR A 123 -8.57 28.32 1.31
CA THR A 123 -7.57 28.45 0.23
C THR A 123 -7.14 27.11 -0.36
N GLU A 124 -7.08 26.04 0.45
CA GLU A 124 -6.73 24.68 0.00
C GLU A 124 -7.77 24.11 -1.00
N LEU A 125 -9.07 24.32 -0.75
CA LEU A 125 -10.17 23.85 -1.59
C LEU A 125 -10.15 24.40 -3.03
N SER A 126 -9.47 25.52 -3.25
CA SER A 126 -9.36 26.14 -4.58
C SER A 126 -8.44 25.36 -5.55
N THR A 127 -7.63 24.43 -5.04
CA THR A 127 -6.65 23.67 -5.85
C THR A 127 -7.05 22.23 -6.17
N PHE A 128 -8.04 21.63 -5.50
CA PHE A 128 -8.47 20.23 -5.69
C PHE A 128 -9.86 20.06 -6.35
N SER A 129 -10.30 21.04 -7.14
CA SER A 129 -11.62 21.08 -7.78
C SER A 129 -11.91 19.98 -8.85
N VAL A 130 -10.97 19.07 -9.09
CA VAL A 130 -11.05 18.09 -10.21
C VAL A 130 -11.59 16.71 -9.79
N LEU A 131 -11.57 16.33 -8.51
CA LEU A 131 -11.83 14.93 -8.10
C LEU A 131 -13.18 14.65 -7.41
N ASN A 132 -14.12 15.61 -7.33
CA ASN A 132 -15.38 15.37 -6.60
C ASN A 132 -16.59 16.16 -7.15
N GLN A 133 -16.85 16.09 -8.46
CA GLN A 133 -18.00 16.78 -9.05
C GLN A 133 -19.36 16.11 -8.77
N ASP A 134 -19.39 14.82 -8.40
CA ASP A 134 -20.65 14.07 -8.24
C ASP A 134 -21.18 14.01 -6.80
N ASN A 135 -20.44 14.53 -5.82
CA ASN A 135 -20.86 14.65 -4.42
C ASN A 135 -21.06 16.12 -3.99
N ALA A 136 -21.73 16.92 -4.83
CA ALA A 136 -22.17 18.28 -4.47
C ALA A 136 -23.34 18.30 -3.44
N GLY A 137 -23.35 17.35 -2.51
CA GLY A 137 -24.30 17.24 -1.41
C GLY A 137 -23.69 17.77 -0.12
N LYS A 138 -24.01 19.03 0.20
CA LYS A 138 -23.60 19.86 1.35
C LYS A 138 -22.20 20.48 1.26
N LEU A 139 -22.21 21.74 0.81
CA LEU A 139 -21.09 22.68 0.74
C LEU A 139 -20.36 22.99 2.08
N ASN A 140 -20.67 22.30 3.18
CA ASN A 140 -20.22 22.64 4.54
C ASN A 140 -19.82 21.44 5.40
N ASP A 141 -19.90 20.20 4.88
CA ASP A 141 -19.48 19.04 5.68
C ASP A 141 -17.99 18.80 5.47
N PHE A 142 -17.22 19.05 6.53
CA PHE A 142 -15.77 18.94 6.62
C PHE A 142 -15.31 17.51 6.32
N ILE A 143 -14.42 17.34 5.35
CA ILE A 143 -13.64 16.11 5.19
C ILE A 143 -12.35 16.33 5.97
N SER A 144 -12.25 15.73 7.15
CA SER A 144 -11.01 15.78 7.92
C SER A 144 -9.91 15.04 7.16
N THR A 145 -8.92 15.77 6.65
CA THR A 145 -7.69 15.19 6.12
C THR A 145 -6.73 14.75 7.23
N SER A 146 -7.05 15.02 8.50
CA SER A 146 -6.23 14.62 9.65
C SER A 146 -6.05 13.11 9.77
N ASP A 147 -7.02 12.31 9.34
CA ASP A 147 -6.94 10.84 9.35
C ASP A 147 -6.23 10.29 8.09
N ILE A 148 -5.95 11.16 7.11
CA ILE A 148 -5.29 10.81 5.85
C ILE A 148 -3.77 10.69 6.04
N TYR A 149 -3.21 11.24 7.11
CA TYR A 149 -1.86 10.94 7.52
C TYR A 149 -1.96 10.20 8.86
N PRO A 150 -1.75 8.86 8.94
CA PRO A 150 -1.29 8.32 10.20
C PRO A 150 -0.12 9.20 10.66
N GLU A 151 0.08 9.37 11.97
CA GLU A 151 1.26 10.04 12.52
C GLU A 151 2.53 9.36 11.98
N ASP A 152 2.89 9.69 10.75
CA ASP A 152 4.14 9.32 10.14
C ASP A 152 5.11 10.09 11.01
N GLU A 153 5.88 9.36 11.83
CA GLU A 153 6.96 9.93 12.62
C GLU A 153 7.98 10.56 11.66
N LEU A 154 7.73 11.80 11.26
CA LEU A 154 8.64 12.61 10.49
C LEU A 154 9.73 13.14 11.44
N SER A 155 10.96 13.20 10.96
CA SER A 155 12.05 13.89 11.66
C SER A 155 12.38 15.17 10.90
N PHE A 156 12.61 16.24 11.64
CA PHE A 156 12.99 17.54 11.09
C PHE A 156 14.51 17.66 11.07
N LEU A 157 15.03 18.22 9.98
CA LEU A 157 16.44 18.51 9.83
C LEU A 157 16.62 19.89 9.21
N GLN A 158 17.48 20.70 9.82
CA GLN A 158 17.97 21.94 9.23
C GLN A 158 19.26 21.65 8.47
N VAL A 159 19.37 22.17 7.25
CA VAL A 159 20.57 22.01 6.39
C VAL A 159 21.16 23.38 6.10
N ASP A 160 22.45 23.57 6.42
CA ASP A 160 23.18 24.78 6.07
C ASP A 160 23.82 24.65 4.69
N MET A 161 23.18 25.30 3.71
CA MET A 161 23.56 25.26 2.29
C MET A 161 24.86 26.01 1.97
N ASN A 162 25.51 26.65 2.94
CA ASN A 162 26.84 27.24 2.76
C ASN A 162 27.99 26.22 2.84
N ASN A 163 27.70 24.96 3.19
CA ASN A 163 28.68 23.88 3.24
C ASN A 163 28.76 23.13 1.91
N SER A 164 29.85 22.39 1.70
CA SER A 164 29.99 21.57 0.50
C SER A 164 29.05 20.36 0.48
N ASP A 165 28.73 19.86 -0.71
CA ASP A 165 27.99 18.60 -0.92
C ASP A 165 28.51 17.44 -0.08
N ASN A 166 29.85 17.30 0.02
CA ASN A 166 30.48 16.20 0.73
C ASN A 166 30.26 16.33 2.25
N GLU A 167 30.37 17.55 2.78
CA GLU A 167 30.09 17.83 4.20
C GLU A 167 28.61 17.58 4.52
N ILE A 168 27.69 18.07 3.69
CA ILE A 168 26.24 17.87 3.86
C ILE A 168 25.91 16.37 3.83
N LYS A 169 26.40 15.62 2.83
CA LYS A 169 26.14 14.17 2.70
C LYS A 169 26.72 13.38 3.88
N SER A 170 27.91 13.74 4.35
CA SER A 170 28.55 13.10 5.50
C SER A 170 27.76 13.35 6.79
N ALA A 171 27.41 14.62 7.07
CA ALA A 171 26.62 15.02 8.23
C ALA A 171 25.22 14.37 8.21
N PHE A 172 24.54 14.38 7.06
CA PHE A 172 23.24 13.73 6.88
C PHE A 172 23.31 12.22 7.14
N SER A 173 24.36 11.55 6.65
CA SER A 173 24.57 10.11 6.89
C SER A 173 24.75 9.79 8.38
N GLY A 174 25.53 10.60 9.08
CA GLY A 174 25.71 10.49 10.53
C GLY A 174 24.41 10.71 11.31
N TRP A 175 23.67 11.77 10.97
CA TRP A 175 22.35 12.05 11.56
C TRP A 175 21.36 10.90 11.31
N LEU A 176 21.28 10.38 10.08
CA LEU A 176 20.38 9.29 9.71
C LEU A 176 20.68 8.01 10.51
N GLN A 177 21.95 7.73 10.80
CA GLN A 177 22.33 6.61 11.66
C GLN A 177 21.82 6.80 13.09
N GLN A 178 22.09 7.96 13.68
CA GLN A 178 21.68 8.27 15.06
C GLN A 178 20.16 8.21 15.22
N GLU A 179 19.41 8.77 14.27
CA GLU A 179 17.95 8.81 14.33
C GLU A 179 17.33 7.40 14.22
N ARG A 180 17.92 6.53 13.39
CA ARG A 180 17.53 5.12 13.31
C ARG A 180 17.85 4.34 14.59
N GLU A 181 18.91 4.69 15.30
CA GLU A 181 19.27 4.06 16.57
C GLU A 181 18.30 4.45 17.68
N LYS A 182 17.93 5.74 17.80
CA LYS A 182 16.89 6.21 18.73
C LYS A 182 15.55 5.48 18.52
N ARG A 183 15.09 5.40 17.27
CA ARG A 183 13.81 4.72 16.97
C ARG A 183 13.83 3.21 17.26
N LYS A 184 15.01 2.57 17.25
CA LYS A 184 15.16 1.17 17.67
C LYS A 184 15.15 1.00 19.18
N SER A 185 15.62 1.98 19.95
CA SER A 185 15.53 1.92 21.42
C SER A 185 14.10 2.11 21.91
N ASP A 186 13.30 2.90 21.19
CA ASP A 186 11.95 3.28 21.62
C ASP A 186 10.88 2.24 21.25
N LYS A 187 11.16 1.42 20.23
CA LYS A 187 10.26 0.34 19.80
C LYS A 187 10.93 -1.00 20.09
N THR A 188 10.37 -1.79 21.02
CA THR A 188 10.61 -3.24 21.18
C THR A 188 10.07 -3.99 19.95
N THR A 189 10.57 -3.65 18.77
CA THR A 189 10.16 -4.26 17.52
C THR A 189 10.76 -5.66 17.49
N ASN A 190 9.87 -6.64 17.51
CA ASN A 190 10.21 -8.03 17.28
C ASN A 190 11.14 -8.11 16.07
N ARG A 191 12.27 -8.81 16.24
CA ARG A 191 13.32 -9.05 15.22
C ARG A 191 12.80 -9.53 13.85
N ARG A 192 11.52 -9.92 13.77
CA ARG A 192 10.78 -10.35 12.57
C ARG A 192 10.19 -9.19 11.75
N GLU A 193 10.07 -7.97 12.28
CA GLU A 193 9.76 -6.79 11.48
C GLU A 193 11.00 -6.32 10.72
N HIS A 194 11.52 -7.17 9.84
CA HIS A 194 12.46 -6.71 8.85
C HIS A 194 11.71 -5.73 7.93
N GLN A 195 11.82 -4.43 8.20
CA GLN A 195 11.37 -3.37 7.29
C GLN A 195 11.80 -3.76 5.88
N MET A 196 10.89 -3.71 4.90
CA MET A 196 11.19 -4.12 3.52
C MET A 196 12.27 -3.20 2.96
N LYS A 197 13.55 -3.54 3.15
CA LYS A 197 14.61 -2.54 2.97
C LYS A 197 14.67 -2.02 1.53
N ASN A 198 14.47 -2.89 0.55
CA ASN A 198 14.61 -2.55 -0.86
C ASN A 198 13.46 -3.12 -1.71
N PHE A 199 12.94 -2.28 -2.62
CA PHE A 199 12.04 -2.68 -3.70
C PHE A 199 12.86 -3.02 -4.94
N ASN A 200 13.17 -4.30 -5.12
CA ASN A 200 13.98 -4.81 -6.22
C ASN A 200 13.44 -6.14 -6.73
N THR A 201 13.97 -6.61 -7.87
CA THR A 201 13.51 -7.84 -8.53
C THR A 201 13.59 -9.08 -7.64
N VAL A 202 14.60 -9.17 -6.77
CA VAL A 202 14.73 -10.30 -5.82
C VAL A 202 13.59 -10.28 -4.80
N THR A 203 13.27 -9.11 -4.27
CA THR A 203 12.13 -8.92 -3.35
C THR A 203 10.81 -9.25 -4.05
N PHE A 204 10.60 -8.80 -5.29
CA PHE A 204 9.38 -9.05 -6.05
C PHE A 204 9.17 -10.52 -6.39
N ARG A 205 10.24 -11.23 -6.76
CA ARG A 205 10.19 -12.69 -6.93
C ARG A 205 9.75 -13.39 -5.66
N LYS A 206 10.25 -12.98 -4.48
CA LYS A 206 9.78 -13.55 -3.21
C LYS A 206 8.28 -13.29 -2.96
N TRP A 207 7.74 -12.15 -3.36
CA TRP A 207 6.31 -11.85 -3.23
C TRP A 207 5.47 -12.68 -4.19
N HIS A 208 5.97 -12.86 -5.42
CA HIS A 208 5.40 -13.75 -6.42
C HIS A 208 5.39 -15.21 -5.96
N ASP A 209 6.53 -15.73 -5.49
CA ASP A 209 6.68 -17.13 -5.05
C ASP A 209 5.81 -17.41 -3.82
N ALA A 210 5.57 -16.39 -2.99
CA ALA A 210 4.62 -16.42 -1.88
C ALA A 210 3.15 -16.29 -2.32
N ARG A 211 2.88 -16.11 -3.62
CA ARG A 211 1.55 -15.97 -4.24
C ARG A 211 0.68 -14.91 -3.55
N VAL A 212 1.30 -13.80 -3.14
CA VAL A 212 0.62 -12.78 -2.31
C VAL A 212 -0.61 -12.20 -2.99
N ILE A 213 -0.55 -11.88 -4.28
CA ILE A 213 -1.68 -11.28 -5.01
C ILE A 213 -2.88 -12.25 -5.01
N ALA A 214 -2.65 -13.51 -5.37
CA ALA A 214 -3.68 -14.56 -5.35
C ALA A 214 -4.22 -14.79 -3.92
N TYR A 215 -3.36 -14.75 -2.90
CA TYR A 215 -3.77 -14.83 -1.50
C TYR A 215 -4.72 -13.69 -1.11
N LEU A 216 -4.43 -12.44 -1.50
CA LEU A 216 -5.28 -11.28 -1.20
C LEU A 216 -6.68 -11.44 -1.82
N ASP A 217 -6.75 -11.92 -3.06
CA ASP A 217 -8.01 -12.14 -3.78
C ASP A 217 -8.84 -13.25 -3.13
N LEU A 218 -8.22 -14.38 -2.78
CA LEU A 218 -8.90 -15.50 -2.11
C LEU A 218 -9.41 -15.13 -0.71
N ILE A 219 -8.62 -14.40 0.08
CA ILE A 219 -9.05 -13.95 1.41
C ILE A 219 -10.26 -13.01 1.28
N THR A 220 -10.19 -12.05 0.37
CA THR A 220 -11.26 -11.08 0.16
C THR A 220 -12.53 -11.79 -0.31
N TRP A 221 -12.42 -12.70 -1.29
CA TRP A 221 -13.53 -13.51 -1.78
C TRP A 221 -14.21 -14.30 -0.66
N ASN A 222 -13.43 -15.09 0.08
CA ASN A 222 -13.98 -15.94 1.13
C ASN A 222 -14.61 -15.12 2.27
N CYS A 223 -14.09 -13.92 2.54
CA CYS A 223 -14.71 -13.01 3.49
C CYS A 223 -16.09 -12.52 3.01
N LEU A 224 -16.20 -12.11 1.73
CA LEU A 224 -17.45 -11.64 1.13
C LEU A 224 -18.52 -12.72 1.04
N GLU A 225 -18.11 -13.97 0.77
CA GLU A 225 -19.02 -15.12 0.72
C GLU A 225 -19.33 -15.71 2.10
N GLY A 226 -18.79 -15.14 3.18
CA GLY A 226 -19.00 -15.65 4.54
C GLY A 226 -18.34 -17.01 4.82
N ASN A 227 -17.40 -17.42 3.97
CA ASN A 227 -16.69 -18.67 4.08
C ASN A 227 -15.62 -18.62 5.18
N LYS A 228 -15.66 -19.59 6.10
CA LYS A 228 -14.59 -19.80 7.08
C LYS A 228 -13.44 -20.59 6.45
N VAL A 229 -12.51 -19.87 5.82
CA VAL A 229 -11.33 -20.46 5.20
C VAL A 229 -10.20 -20.65 6.23
N THR A 230 -9.54 -21.81 6.20
CA THR A 230 -8.38 -22.10 7.06
C THR A 230 -7.07 -21.91 6.30
N SER A 231 -5.96 -21.73 7.02
CA SER A 231 -4.63 -21.64 6.41
C SER A 231 -4.26 -22.89 5.61
N LYS A 232 -4.75 -24.07 6.01
CA LYS A 232 -4.57 -25.31 5.25
C LYS A 232 -5.30 -25.23 3.91
N ILE A 233 -6.57 -24.83 3.91
CA ILE A 233 -7.36 -24.67 2.68
C ILE A 233 -6.68 -23.67 1.73
N LEU A 234 -6.24 -22.51 2.24
CA LEU A 234 -5.50 -21.53 1.43
C LEU A 234 -4.19 -22.10 0.91
N GLY A 235 -3.46 -22.88 1.71
CA GLY A 235 -2.24 -23.55 1.31
C GLY A 235 -2.46 -24.56 0.18
N ASP A 236 -3.53 -25.36 0.28
CA ASP A 236 -3.91 -26.37 -0.71
C ASP A 236 -4.39 -25.72 -2.03
N ILE A 237 -5.10 -24.59 -1.94
CA ILE A 237 -5.51 -23.80 -3.12
C ILE A 237 -4.31 -23.11 -3.75
N LEU A 238 -3.48 -22.44 -2.95
CA LEU A 238 -2.38 -21.65 -3.46
C LEU A 238 -1.21 -22.50 -3.91
N PHE A 239 -1.01 -23.72 -3.40
CA PHE A 239 0.11 -24.58 -3.77
C PHE A 239 -0.37 -26.03 -4.01
N PRO A 240 -1.16 -26.26 -5.07
CA PRO A 240 -1.73 -27.58 -5.33
C PRO A 240 -0.66 -28.62 -5.66
N GLU A 241 0.47 -28.22 -6.23
CA GLU A 241 1.54 -29.11 -6.69
C GLU A 241 2.52 -29.54 -5.59
N THR A 242 2.76 -28.71 -4.56
CA THR A 242 3.68 -29.09 -3.46
C THR A 242 3.10 -30.24 -2.64
N SER A 243 1.78 -30.40 -2.60
CA SER A 243 1.12 -31.54 -1.94
C SER A 243 1.55 -32.91 -2.48
N ILE A 244 2.10 -32.98 -3.71
CA ILE A 244 2.41 -34.23 -4.41
C ILE A 244 3.90 -34.61 -4.31
N ARG A 245 4.82 -33.64 -4.14
CA ARG A 245 6.28 -33.89 -4.22
C ARG A 245 7.15 -33.20 -3.17
N ASP A 246 6.64 -32.21 -2.45
CA ASP A 246 7.44 -31.37 -1.55
C ASP A 246 6.83 -31.42 -0.14
N THR A 247 7.55 -31.95 0.85
CA THR A 247 7.09 -32.07 2.25
C THR A 247 6.95 -30.73 3.00
N ARG A 248 6.80 -29.62 2.27
CA ARG A 248 6.64 -28.29 2.85
C ARG A 248 5.24 -28.16 3.45
N ASP A 249 5.19 -27.83 4.73
CA ASP A 249 3.96 -27.49 5.42
C ASP A 249 3.40 -26.17 4.86
N THR A 250 2.44 -26.28 3.93
CA THR A 250 1.76 -25.14 3.31
C THR A 250 0.97 -24.33 4.35
N THR A 251 0.52 -24.94 5.44
CA THR A 251 -0.17 -24.25 6.53
C THR A 251 0.79 -23.33 7.28
N ALA A 252 1.98 -23.83 7.62
CA ALA A 252 3.04 -23.03 8.22
C ALA A 252 3.50 -21.90 7.28
N MET A 253 3.64 -22.18 5.98
CA MET A 253 3.98 -21.16 4.98
C MET A 253 2.94 -20.03 4.94
N ILE A 254 1.66 -20.36 5.00
CA ILE A 254 0.58 -19.36 5.05
C ILE A 254 0.68 -18.52 6.32
N ASN A 255 0.81 -19.15 7.49
CA ASN A 255 0.81 -18.47 8.78
C ASN A 255 2.05 -17.63 9.05
N ASP A 256 3.23 -18.17 8.73
CA ASP A 256 4.52 -17.59 9.12
C ASP A 256 5.09 -16.67 8.04
N THR A 257 4.69 -16.85 6.78
CA THR A 257 5.25 -16.10 5.65
C THR A 257 4.20 -15.29 4.89
N ILE A 258 3.19 -15.94 4.31
CA ILE A 258 2.31 -15.30 3.33
C ILE A 258 1.38 -14.29 4.01
N LYS A 259 0.69 -14.68 5.08
CA LYS A 259 -0.23 -13.78 5.80
C LYS A 259 0.48 -12.55 6.39
N PRO A 260 1.64 -12.68 7.09
CA PRO A 260 2.40 -11.51 7.53
C PRO A 260 2.87 -10.63 6.37
N LEU A 261 3.30 -11.24 5.26
CA LEU A 261 3.74 -10.51 4.08
C LEU A 261 2.59 -9.75 3.41
N ALA A 262 1.43 -10.38 3.24
CA ALA A 262 0.21 -9.77 2.72
C ALA A 262 -0.27 -8.62 3.61
N ASN A 263 -0.28 -8.83 4.94
CA ASN A 263 -0.56 -7.78 5.92
C ASN A 263 0.33 -6.56 5.72
N LYS A 264 1.63 -6.79 5.51
CA LYS A 264 2.62 -5.75 5.31
C LYS A 264 2.49 -5.05 3.97
N LEU A 265 2.18 -5.79 2.90
CA LEU A 265 2.07 -5.24 1.55
C LEU A 265 0.76 -4.48 1.32
N ALA A 266 -0.29 -4.84 2.05
CA ALA A 266 -1.53 -4.10 2.11
C ALA A 266 -1.51 -3.03 3.23
N ASP A 267 -0.35 -2.69 3.76
CA ASP A 267 -0.20 -1.59 4.71
C ASP A 267 -0.04 -0.27 3.96
N ARG A 268 -0.78 0.76 4.40
CA ARG A 268 -0.81 2.07 3.74
C ARG A 268 0.57 2.73 3.72
N THR A 269 1.39 2.56 4.77
CA THR A 269 2.74 3.14 4.84
C THR A 269 3.67 2.48 3.82
N VAL A 270 3.49 1.18 3.56
CA VAL A 270 4.27 0.45 2.54
C VAL A 270 3.87 0.89 1.14
N LEU A 271 2.57 1.00 0.85
CA LEU A 271 2.08 1.50 -0.44
C LEU A 271 2.55 2.94 -0.71
N LYS A 272 2.43 3.83 0.28
CA LYS A 272 2.96 5.20 0.22
C LYS A 272 4.46 5.21 -0.08
N ARG A 273 5.23 4.35 0.60
CA ARG A 273 6.67 4.24 0.35
C ARG A 273 6.99 3.72 -1.06
N MET A 274 6.21 2.78 -1.60
CA MET A 274 6.35 2.34 -2.99
C MET A 274 6.12 3.50 -3.96
N ALA A 275 5.06 4.30 -3.74
CA ALA A 275 4.77 5.49 -4.54
C ALA A 275 5.91 6.51 -4.49
N ASN A 276 6.43 6.84 -3.30
CA ASN A 276 7.56 7.77 -3.16
C ASN A 276 8.81 7.30 -3.92
N VAL A 277 9.12 6.00 -3.87
CA VAL A 277 10.26 5.43 -4.61
C VAL A 277 10.05 5.49 -6.13
N ILE A 278 8.82 5.32 -6.60
CA ILE A 278 8.48 5.48 -8.03
C ILE A 278 8.62 6.95 -8.44
N ALA A 279 8.08 7.88 -7.67
CA ALA A 279 8.18 9.32 -7.95
C ALA A 279 9.64 9.79 -8.06
N ASP A 280 10.50 9.39 -7.12
CA ASP A 280 11.93 9.74 -7.14
C ASP A 280 12.66 9.18 -8.36
N LYS A 281 12.39 7.92 -8.72
CA LYS A 281 12.98 7.31 -9.93
C LYS A 281 12.62 8.06 -11.20
N ASN A 282 11.42 8.65 -11.27
CA ASN A 282 10.99 9.36 -12.45
C ASN A 282 11.49 10.80 -12.48
N ARG A 283 11.60 11.48 -11.34
CA ARG A 283 12.31 12.77 -11.24
C ARG A 283 13.74 12.67 -11.79
N GLN A 284 14.48 11.61 -11.41
CA GLN A 284 15.84 11.36 -11.88
C GLN A 284 15.95 11.13 -13.40
N LYS A 285 14.86 10.83 -14.11
CA LYS A 285 14.87 10.68 -15.58
C LYS A 285 14.67 12.00 -16.31
N ILE A 286 14.13 13.01 -15.63
CA ILE A 286 13.79 14.33 -16.20
C ILE A 286 14.99 15.29 -16.07
N THR A 287 15.80 15.12 -15.02
CA THR A 287 17.07 15.84 -14.78
C THR A 287 18.23 15.23 -15.55
#